data_AF-A0AAU1KRE7-F1
#
_entry.id   AF-A0AAU1KRE7-F1
#
_cell.length_a   1.000
_cell.length_b   1.000
_cell.length_c   1.000
_cell.angle_alpha   90.00
_cell.angle_beta   90.00
_cell.angle_gamma   90.00
#
_symmetry.space_group_name_H-M   'P 1'
#
loop_
_entity.id
_entity.type
_entity.pdbx_description
1 polymer ?
#
loop_
_entity_poly.entity_id
_entity_poly.type
_entity_poly.pdbx_seq_one_letter_code
_entity_poly.pdbx_strand_id
1 'polypeptide(L)'
;MRAGTAERRISASGAARLGHPRTHPRTAPRRRTASDKMSIMSYWDPLPAVRAAESGPLTAPDGGTWLPAREYRGDWWNTRPERWAERDWRNVPGPFYAAGTDSCWMGRLIAPANVLYEDEWGGEFVYRQPRGRAQALALLGAVAQDPMAGYACDGDDHWTPQLVRDWWEERGRVRDWAAALDRKWSVSYREDEREAAGGAREYVAYIDGGLAQDLRHYLFWLSEGRPANPGEPLPLLSPRGTWRGRGRNAHPLPRHRSP
;
A
#
# COMPACT_ATOMS: atom_id res chain seq x y z
N MET A 1 -16.73 -38.75 -53.40
CA MET A 1 -17.81 -38.02 -54.10
C MET A 1 -18.33 -36.92 -53.19
N ARG A 2 -18.25 -35.66 -53.68
CA ARG A 2 -19.00 -34.42 -53.38
C ARG A 2 -19.47 -34.18 -51.93
N ALA A 3 -18.91 -33.25 -51.16
CA ALA A 3 -18.93 -31.77 -51.25
C ALA A 3 -20.28 -31.13 -50.89
N GLY A 4 -20.27 -30.16 -49.95
CA GLY A 4 -21.46 -29.38 -49.58
C GLY A 4 -21.23 -28.35 -48.47
N THR A 5 -20.33 -27.41 -48.71
CA THR A 5 -20.14 -26.17 -47.92
C THR A 5 -21.35 -25.25 -48.07
N ALA A 6 -21.83 -24.62 -46.99
CA ALA A 6 -22.85 -23.58 -47.06
C ALA A 6 -22.41 -22.34 -46.26
N GLU A 7 -21.77 -21.41 -46.97
CA GLU A 7 -21.72 -20.00 -46.60
C GLU A 7 -23.11 -19.39 -46.82
N ARG A 8 -23.54 -18.50 -45.91
CA ARG A 8 -24.57 -17.52 -46.26
C ARG A 8 -24.25 -16.15 -45.68
N ARG A 9 -24.08 -15.22 -46.62
CA ARG A 9 -23.78 -13.79 -46.53
C ARG A 9 -24.79 -13.06 -45.66
N ILE A 10 -24.30 -12.15 -44.81
CA ILE A 10 -25.09 -11.09 -44.19
C ILE A 10 -24.98 -9.86 -45.09
N SER A 11 -26.08 -9.51 -45.76
CA SER A 11 -26.24 -8.26 -46.50
C SER A 11 -26.60 -7.13 -45.55
N ALA A 12 -25.85 -6.03 -45.65
CA ALA A 12 -26.20 -4.73 -45.13
C ALA A 12 -27.09 -3.98 -46.14
N SER A 13 -28.17 -3.34 -45.68
CA SER A 13 -28.57 -2.02 -46.17
C SER A 13 -29.72 -1.42 -45.36
N GLY A 14 -29.60 -0.13 -45.03
CA GLY A 14 -30.73 0.80 -45.01
C GLY A 14 -31.40 1.09 -43.67
N ALA A 15 -30.76 1.88 -42.79
CA ALA A 15 -31.47 2.60 -41.73
C ALA A 15 -31.29 4.11 -41.92
N ALA A 16 -32.44 4.78 -42.02
CA ALA A 16 -32.62 6.19 -42.34
C ALA A 16 -32.00 7.14 -41.31
N ARG A 17 -31.44 8.24 -41.80
CA ARG A 17 -30.95 9.37 -41.01
C ARG A 17 -32.13 10.21 -40.52
N LEU A 18 -32.32 10.27 -39.21
CA LEU A 18 -33.06 11.35 -38.53
C LEU A 18 -32.07 12.13 -37.68
N GLY A 19 -31.75 13.34 -38.13
CA GLY A 19 -30.90 14.29 -37.41
C GLY A 19 -31.71 15.04 -36.35
N HIS A 20 -31.31 14.91 -35.09
CA HIS A 20 -31.68 15.84 -34.03
C HIS A 20 -30.46 16.66 -33.61
N PRO A 21 -30.57 18.00 -33.52
CA PRO A 21 -29.49 18.84 -33.04
C PRO A 21 -29.37 18.70 -31.51
N ARG A 22 -28.29 18.08 -31.02
CA ARG A 22 -27.89 18.15 -29.61
C ARG A 22 -27.05 19.41 -29.41
N THR A 23 -27.67 20.45 -28.85
CA THR A 23 -26.98 21.59 -28.24
C THR A 23 -26.33 21.11 -26.94
N HIS A 24 -25.01 20.88 -26.96
CA HIS A 24 -24.24 20.72 -25.74
C HIS A 24 -24.02 22.10 -25.10
N PRO A 25 -24.42 22.33 -23.83
CA PRO A 25 -23.92 23.49 -23.11
C PRO A 25 -22.41 23.33 -22.90
N ARG A 26 -21.64 24.32 -23.39
CA ARG A 26 -20.20 24.46 -23.10
C ARG A 26 -20.04 24.59 -21.59
N THR A 27 -19.53 23.54 -20.94
CA THR A 27 -19.07 23.63 -19.56
C THR A 27 -17.87 24.58 -19.53
N ALA A 28 -18.01 25.69 -18.80
CA ALA A 28 -16.92 26.62 -18.58
C ALA A 28 -15.73 25.89 -17.92
N PRO A 29 -14.47 26.20 -18.29
CA PRO A 29 -13.31 25.61 -17.64
C PRO A 29 -13.35 26.00 -16.15
N ARG A 30 -13.49 24.98 -15.30
CA ARG A 30 -13.44 25.11 -13.85
C ARG A 30 -12.12 25.80 -13.50
N ARG A 31 -12.19 27.04 -13.00
CA ARG A 31 -11.02 27.75 -12.47
C ARG A 31 -10.40 26.86 -11.40
N ARG A 32 -9.25 26.24 -11.71
CA ARG A 32 -8.35 25.73 -10.69
C ARG A 32 -7.91 26.94 -9.88
N THR A 33 -8.44 27.07 -8.67
CA THR A 33 -7.91 28.03 -7.70
C THR A 33 -6.48 27.62 -7.39
N ALA A 34 -5.59 28.61 -7.27
CA ALA A 34 -4.18 28.41 -6.98
C ALA A 34 -3.88 27.76 -5.61
N SER A 35 -4.92 27.37 -4.84
CA SER A 35 -4.82 26.70 -3.54
C SER A 35 -4.59 25.18 -3.64
N ASP A 36 -4.63 24.63 -4.86
CA ASP A 36 -4.39 23.20 -5.16
C ASP A 36 -2.88 22.90 -5.38
N LYS A 37 -2.03 23.92 -5.20
CA LYS A 37 -0.58 23.82 -5.31
C LYS A 37 0.02 23.91 -3.91
N MET A 38 0.70 22.84 -3.50
CA MET A 38 1.41 22.67 -2.23
C MET A 38 0.52 22.38 -1.03
N SER A 39 -0.30 21.32 -1.11
CA SER A 39 -0.59 20.55 0.11
C SER A 39 0.73 19.95 0.57
N ILE A 40 1.40 20.63 1.50
CA ILE A 40 2.50 20.08 2.27
C ILE A 40 1.91 18.87 2.97
N MET A 41 2.24 17.67 2.49
CA MET A 41 1.62 16.42 2.92
C MET A 41 2.08 16.09 4.34
N SER A 42 1.40 16.68 5.32
CA SER A 42 1.54 16.33 6.73
C SER A 42 1.00 14.93 6.99
N TYR A 43 1.39 14.34 8.13
CA TYR A 43 0.83 13.07 8.56
C TYR A 43 -0.69 13.19 8.70
N TRP A 44 -1.42 12.21 8.16
CA TRP A 44 -2.86 12.11 8.29
C TRP A 44 -3.18 10.94 9.23
N ASP A 45 -3.71 11.25 10.41
CA ASP A 45 -4.13 10.24 11.39
C ASP A 45 -5.36 9.46 10.88
N PRO A 46 -5.24 8.15 10.64
CA PRO A 46 -6.34 7.35 10.15
C PRO A 46 -7.31 6.90 11.24
N LEU A 47 -6.93 6.93 12.52
CA LEU A 47 -7.70 6.34 13.61
C LEU A 47 -9.11 6.94 13.75
N PRO A 48 -9.33 8.26 13.57
CA PRO A 48 -10.69 8.80 13.55
C PRO A 48 -11.56 8.23 12.43
N ALA A 49 -10.97 7.98 11.25
CA ALA A 49 -11.70 7.38 10.13
C ALA A 49 -12.00 5.90 10.39
N VAL A 50 -11.06 5.18 11.01
CA VAL A 50 -11.24 3.78 11.45
C VAL A 50 -12.37 3.70 12.47
N ARG A 51 -12.30 4.43 13.59
CA ARG A 51 -13.34 4.42 14.65
C ARG A 51 -14.74 4.76 14.12
N ALA A 52 -14.82 5.71 13.17
CA ALA A 52 -16.07 6.05 12.51
C ALA A 52 -16.62 4.91 11.63
N ALA A 53 -15.74 4.10 11.03
CA ALA A 53 -16.11 2.92 10.26
C ALA A 53 -16.68 1.80 11.17
N GLU A 54 -16.12 1.63 12.36
CA GLU A 54 -16.59 0.62 13.35
C GLU A 54 -18.01 0.95 13.82
N SER A 55 -18.28 2.24 14.05
CA SER A 55 -19.53 2.71 14.63
C SER A 55 -20.67 2.92 13.62
N GLY A 56 -20.38 2.95 12.32
CA GLY A 56 -21.31 3.38 11.28
C GLY A 56 -21.57 2.35 10.18
N PRO A 57 -22.67 2.49 9.40
CA PRO A 57 -22.83 1.73 8.17
C PRO A 57 -21.72 2.12 7.19
N LEU A 58 -21.01 1.12 6.67
CA LEU A 58 -19.95 1.33 5.71
C LEU A 58 -20.50 1.03 4.32
N THR A 59 -20.56 2.06 3.49
CA THR A 59 -20.86 1.94 2.07
C THR A 59 -19.53 2.02 1.32
N ALA A 60 -19.23 1.05 0.45
CA ALA A 60 -18.05 1.18 -0.38
C ALA A 60 -18.21 2.38 -1.34
N PRO A 61 -17.10 2.94 -1.85
CA PRO A 61 -17.13 4.11 -2.75
C PRO A 61 -17.98 3.91 -4.02
N ASP A 62 -18.20 2.66 -4.44
CA ASP A 62 -19.00 2.23 -5.59
C ASP A 62 -20.44 1.80 -5.22
N GLY A 63 -20.84 1.90 -3.95
CA GLY A 63 -22.12 1.40 -3.47
C GLY A 63 -22.17 -0.11 -3.21
N GLY A 64 -21.07 -0.83 -3.46
CA GLY A 64 -20.91 -2.23 -3.09
C GLY A 64 -20.78 -2.41 -1.58
N THR A 65 -21.06 -3.62 -1.10
CA THR A 65 -20.85 -4.00 0.31
C THR A 65 -19.56 -4.83 0.40
N TRP A 66 -18.41 -4.18 0.31
CA TRP A 66 -17.08 -4.82 0.45
C TRP A 66 -16.64 -5.00 1.91
N LEU A 67 -17.50 -4.61 2.84
CA LEU A 67 -17.25 -4.69 4.28
C LEU A 67 -18.30 -5.64 4.84
N PRO A 68 -17.92 -6.67 5.62
CA PRO A 68 -18.85 -7.70 5.97
C PRO A 68 -19.89 -7.23 6.97
N ALA A 69 -20.79 -8.17 7.26
CA ALA A 69 -21.91 -7.99 8.13
C ALA A 69 -21.51 -7.31 9.45
N ARG A 70 -22.41 -6.44 9.92
CA ARG A 70 -22.24 -5.64 11.14
C ARG A 70 -21.85 -6.47 12.36
N GLU A 71 -22.25 -7.75 12.39
CA GLU A 71 -21.95 -8.72 13.44
C GLU A 71 -20.49 -9.11 13.58
N TYR A 72 -19.66 -8.88 12.56
CA TYR A 72 -18.22 -9.11 12.68
C TYR A 72 -17.49 -7.83 13.16
N ARG A 73 -18.06 -6.64 12.98
CA ARG A 73 -17.38 -5.37 13.29
C ARG A 73 -17.11 -5.23 14.80
N GLY A 74 -15.84 -5.10 15.18
CA GLY A 74 -15.42 -4.94 16.57
C GLY A 74 -14.29 -5.89 17.00
N ASP A 75 -14.19 -7.05 16.35
CA ASP A 75 -13.23 -8.12 16.71
C ASP A 75 -12.03 -8.22 15.72
N TRP A 76 -11.82 -7.17 14.93
CA TRP A 76 -11.03 -7.21 13.69
C TRP A 76 -9.62 -6.68 13.84
N TRP A 77 -9.51 -5.72 14.74
CA TRP A 77 -8.27 -5.14 15.18
C TRP A 77 -8.02 -5.70 16.58
N ASN A 78 -6.80 -6.17 16.80
CA ASN A 78 -6.29 -6.38 18.15
C ASN A 78 -6.88 -7.54 18.97
N THR A 79 -7.42 -8.59 18.34
CA THR A 79 -7.68 -9.87 19.06
C THR A 79 -6.39 -10.57 19.49
N ARG A 80 -5.23 -10.08 19.03
CA ARG A 80 -3.90 -10.67 19.22
C ARG A 80 -2.83 -9.59 19.49
N PRO A 81 -2.66 -9.10 20.72
CA PRO A 81 -1.64 -8.10 21.07
C PRO A 81 -0.20 -8.57 20.78
N GLU A 82 0.03 -9.87 20.60
CA GLU A 82 1.32 -10.46 20.23
C GLU A 82 1.77 -10.16 18.78
N ARG A 83 0.87 -9.66 17.92
CA ARG A 83 1.14 -9.47 16.47
C ARG A 83 2.29 -8.52 16.18
N TRP A 84 2.56 -7.54 17.04
CA TRP A 84 3.67 -6.61 16.83
C TRP A 84 5.03 -7.31 16.68
N ALA A 85 5.25 -8.38 17.47
CA ALA A 85 6.47 -9.17 17.41
C ALA A 85 6.58 -9.98 16.10
N GLU A 86 5.44 -10.33 15.52
CA GLU A 86 5.31 -11.11 14.28
C GLU A 86 5.20 -10.23 13.02
N ARG A 87 5.24 -8.90 13.17
CA ARG A 87 5.06 -7.97 12.04
C ARG A 87 6.03 -8.27 10.90
N ASP A 88 5.52 -8.19 9.68
CA ASP A 88 6.36 -8.33 8.51
C ASP A 88 7.36 -7.17 8.46
N TRP A 89 8.64 -7.49 8.30
CA TRP A 89 9.74 -6.50 8.26
C TRP A 89 9.64 -5.55 7.05
N ARG A 90 8.82 -5.88 6.04
CA ARG A 90 8.53 -5.06 4.86
C ARG A 90 7.39 -4.07 5.07
N ASN A 91 6.68 -4.11 6.19
CA ASN A 91 5.69 -3.07 6.49
C ASN A 91 6.39 -1.70 6.56
N VAL A 92 5.82 -0.70 5.90
CA VAL A 92 6.25 0.69 6.10
C VAL A 92 5.77 1.16 7.47
N PRO A 93 6.64 1.79 8.29
CA PRO A 93 6.26 2.28 9.60
C PRO A 93 5.03 3.19 9.57
N GLY A 94 4.14 2.99 10.54
CA GLY A 94 2.84 3.65 10.60
C GLY A 94 1.82 2.86 11.42
N PRO A 95 0.59 3.38 11.51
CA PRO A 95 -0.46 2.80 12.34
C PRO A 95 -0.89 1.41 11.86
N PHE A 96 -0.95 1.17 10.54
CA PHE A 96 -1.31 -0.14 9.99
C PHE A 96 -0.10 -1.02 9.72
N TYR A 97 -0.19 -2.28 10.08
CA TYR A 97 0.78 -3.31 9.71
C TYR A 97 0.11 -4.67 9.59
N ALA A 98 0.82 -5.59 8.94
CA ALA A 98 0.44 -6.98 8.82
C ALA A 98 1.48 -7.89 9.50
N ALA A 99 1.01 -8.99 10.08
CA ALA A 99 1.78 -9.94 10.87
C ALA A 99 1.15 -11.33 10.70
N GLY A 100 1.78 -12.22 9.91
CA GLY A 100 1.28 -13.58 9.71
C GLY A 100 -0.14 -13.62 9.10
N THR A 101 -0.33 -12.89 8.01
CA THR A 101 -1.56 -12.88 7.21
C THR A 101 -1.62 -14.12 6.30
N ASP A 102 -2.83 -14.57 5.95
CA ASP A 102 -3.05 -15.38 4.76
C ASP A 102 -3.62 -14.45 3.71
N SER A 103 -3.04 -14.43 2.52
CA SER A 103 -3.46 -13.45 1.55
C SER A 103 -4.76 -13.79 0.86
N CYS A 104 -5.04 -15.08 0.62
CA CYS A 104 -6.02 -15.48 -0.39
C CYS A 104 -5.93 -14.65 -1.71
N TRP A 105 -4.82 -13.92 -1.90
CA TRP A 105 -4.60 -12.86 -2.88
C TRP A 105 -5.67 -11.75 -2.95
N MET A 106 -6.31 -11.38 -1.84
CA MET A 106 -7.42 -10.41 -1.82
C MET A 106 -7.02 -8.98 -1.45
N GLY A 107 -6.07 -8.77 -0.54
CA GLY A 107 -5.80 -7.47 0.05
C GLY A 107 -5.37 -6.41 -0.96
N ARG A 108 -4.51 -6.77 -1.93
CA ARG A 108 -4.10 -5.85 -3.01
C ARG A 108 -5.22 -5.59 -4.02
N LEU A 109 -6.13 -6.54 -4.25
CA LEU A 109 -7.29 -6.31 -5.12
C LEU A 109 -8.20 -5.22 -4.55
N ILE A 110 -8.27 -5.13 -3.22
CA ILE A 110 -9.12 -4.17 -2.50
C ILE A 110 -8.38 -2.86 -2.20
N ALA A 111 -7.12 -2.94 -1.78
CA ALA A 111 -6.29 -1.81 -1.38
C ALA A 111 -4.96 -1.75 -2.16
N PRO A 112 -4.99 -1.64 -3.50
CA PRO A 112 -3.80 -1.76 -4.35
C PRO A 112 -2.72 -0.71 -4.09
N ALA A 113 -3.11 0.44 -3.53
CA ALA A 113 -2.21 1.53 -3.19
C ALA A 113 -1.51 1.37 -1.83
N ASN A 114 -1.86 0.33 -1.06
CA ASN A 114 -1.45 0.17 0.33
C ASN A 114 -0.90 -1.23 0.62
N VAL A 115 -1.44 -2.27 -0.02
CA VAL A 115 -1.11 -3.68 0.22
C VAL A 115 -0.26 -4.27 -0.91
N LEU A 116 0.73 -5.06 -0.53
CA LEU A 116 1.54 -5.88 -1.42
C LEU A 116 1.69 -7.29 -0.85
N TYR A 117 2.04 -8.25 -1.71
CA TYR A 117 2.23 -9.64 -1.36
C TYR A 117 3.71 -9.99 -1.24
N GLU A 118 4.02 -10.89 -0.33
CA GLU A 118 5.30 -11.55 -0.27
C GLU A 118 5.39 -12.78 -1.18
N ASP A 119 6.61 -13.26 -1.45
CA ASP A 119 6.89 -14.14 -2.58
C ASP A 119 7.18 -15.60 -2.24
N GLU A 120 7.06 -15.96 -0.96
CA GLU A 120 7.20 -17.31 -0.42
C GLU A 120 5.84 -18.00 -0.25
N TRP A 121 4.91 -17.37 0.47
CA TRP A 121 3.58 -17.90 0.80
C TRP A 121 2.43 -17.02 0.28
N GLY A 122 2.75 -15.86 -0.30
CA GLY A 122 1.79 -14.88 -0.77
C GLY A 122 1.29 -13.94 0.31
N GLY A 123 1.77 -14.00 1.56
CA GLY A 123 1.30 -13.18 2.68
C GLY A 123 1.28 -11.67 2.38
N GLU A 124 0.39 -10.95 3.05
CA GLU A 124 0.15 -9.53 2.79
C GLU A 124 0.91 -8.63 3.76
N PHE A 125 1.31 -7.45 3.29
CA PHE A 125 1.86 -6.39 4.14
C PHE A 125 1.53 -4.99 3.63
N VAL A 126 1.61 -4.01 4.53
CA VAL A 126 1.31 -2.61 4.24
C VAL A 126 2.57 -1.89 3.74
N TYR A 127 2.72 -1.75 2.43
CA TYR A 127 3.87 -1.08 1.82
C TYR A 127 3.71 0.46 1.76
N ARG A 128 2.50 0.97 2.06
CA ARG A 128 2.23 2.40 2.16
C ARG A 128 1.06 2.67 3.10
N GLN A 129 1.26 3.59 4.03
CA GLN A 129 0.22 4.05 4.96
C GLN A 129 -0.86 4.87 4.22
N PRO A 130 -2.13 4.80 4.66
CA PRO A 130 -3.21 5.53 4.02
C PRO A 130 -3.03 7.04 4.18
N ARG A 131 -3.27 7.79 3.11
CA ARG A 131 -3.17 9.26 3.09
C ARG A 131 -4.51 9.98 3.16
N GLY A 132 -5.57 9.24 3.46
CA GLY A 132 -6.92 9.77 3.55
C GLY A 132 -7.97 8.69 3.75
N ARG A 133 -9.20 9.13 4.03
CA ARG A 133 -10.33 8.28 4.40
C ARG A 133 -10.56 7.13 3.41
N ALA A 134 -10.53 7.40 2.10
CA ALA A 134 -10.79 6.37 1.10
C ALA A 134 -9.76 5.22 1.15
N GLN A 135 -8.48 5.53 1.35
CA GLN A 135 -7.42 4.51 1.46
C GLN A 135 -7.51 3.75 2.78
N ALA A 136 -7.85 4.42 3.89
CA ALA A 136 -8.07 3.73 5.16
C ALA A 136 -9.25 2.76 5.07
N LEU A 137 -10.36 3.16 4.45
CA LEU A 137 -11.51 2.26 4.25
C LEU A 137 -11.19 1.10 3.31
N ALA A 138 -10.38 1.31 2.27
CA ALA A 138 -9.89 0.23 1.41
C ALA A 138 -9.02 -0.76 2.21
N LEU A 139 -8.10 -0.28 3.04
CA LEU A 139 -7.31 -1.13 3.94
C LEU A 139 -8.20 -1.93 4.90
N LEU A 140 -9.23 -1.33 5.49
CA LEU A 140 -10.20 -2.08 6.31
C LEU A 140 -10.95 -3.16 5.51
N GLY A 141 -11.19 -2.91 4.22
CA GLY A 141 -11.69 -3.93 3.30
C GLY A 141 -10.70 -5.05 3.04
N ALA A 142 -9.38 -4.79 3.03
CA ALA A 142 -8.37 -5.85 2.97
C ALA A 142 -8.32 -6.66 4.27
N VAL A 143 -8.32 -5.99 5.44
CA VAL A 143 -8.43 -6.64 6.76
C VAL A 143 -9.64 -7.58 6.83
N ALA A 144 -10.75 -7.19 6.20
CA ALA A 144 -11.97 -7.98 6.15
C ALA A 144 -11.85 -9.35 5.51
N GLN A 145 -10.90 -9.49 4.59
CA GLN A 145 -10.74 -10.68 3.77
C GLN A 145 -9.61 -11.58 4.27
N ASP A 146 -8.86 -11.17 5.28
CA ASP A 146 -7.77 -11.96 5.84
C ASP A 146 -8.33 -13.00 6.84
N PRO A 147 -8.38 -14.29 6.47
CA PRO A 147 -8.94 -15.32 7.32
C PRO A 147 -8.09 -15.57 8.57
N MET A 148 -6.83 -15.11 8.59
CA MET A 148 -5.92 -15.27 9.71
C MET A 148 -5.96 -14.11 10.69
N ALA A 149 -6.68 -13.02 10.38
CA ALA A 149 -6.71 -11.79 11.20
C ALA A 149 -5.30 -11.31 11.58
N GLY A 150 -4.40 -11.28 10.61
CA GLY A 150 -3.00 -10.87 10.71
C GLY A 150 -2.76 -9.37 10.56
N TYR A 151 -3.77 -8.58 10.20
CA TYR A 151 -3.67 -7.13 10.22
C TYR A 151 -3.87 -6.53 11.61
N ALA A 152 -3.21 -5.39 11.85
CA ALA A 152 -3.39 -4.56 13.02
C ALA A 152 -3.29 -3.07 12.67
N CYS A 153 -3.85 -2.21 13.53
CA CYS A 153 -3.88 -0.76 13.36
C CYS A 153 -3.39 0.01 14.60
N ASP A 154 -2.73 -0.67 15.55
CA ASP A 154 -2.16 -0.11 16.77
C ASP A 154 -0.67 0.24 16.63
N GLY A 155 -0.16 0.34 15.40
CA GLY A 155 1.27 0.59 15.15
C GLY A 155 1.79 1.88 15.77
N ASP A 156 0.94 2.90 15.95
CA ASP A 156 1.31 4.15 16.62
C ASP A 156 1.64 3.96 18.11
N ASP A 157 1.15 2.88 18.74
CA ASP A 157 1.46 2.53 20.13
C ASP A 157 2.81 1.79 20.25
N HIS A 158 3.31 1.23 19.14
CA HIS A 158 4.51 0.38 19.13
C HIS A 158 5.72 1.01 18.45
N TRP A 159 5.51 1.79 17.38
CA TRP A 159 6.60 2.47 16.69
C TRP A 159 7.20 3.55 17.58
N THR A 160 8.49 3.44 17.82
CA THR A 160 9.27 4.53 18.43
C THR A 160 10.05 5.28 17.34
N PRO A 161 10.43 6.54 17.59
CA PRO A 161 11.31 7.25 16.67
C PRO A 161 12.59 6.49 16.32
N GLN A 162 13.16 5.70 17.24
CA GLN A 162 14.34 4.89 16.95
C GLN A 162 14.03 3.72 16.02
N LEU A 163 12.95 2.98 16.26
CA LEU A 163 12.56 1.85 15.40
C LEU A 163 12.27 2.27 13.95
N VAL A 164 11.68 3.45 13.76
CA VAL A 164 11.48 4.03 12.42
C VAL A 164 12.82 4.33 11.74
N ARG A 165 13.82 4.79 12.49
CA ARG A 165 15.17 5.04 11.96
C ARG A 165 15.88 3.77 11.59
N ASP A 166 15.82 2.75 12.44
CA ASP A 166 16.43 1.45 12.19
C ASP A 166 15.84 0.84 10.92
N TRP A 167 14.51 0.88 10.77
CA TRP A 167 13.84 0.47 9.54
C TRP A 167 14.33 1.28 8.32
N TRP A 168 14.45 2.60 8.45
CA TRP A 168 14.93 3.46 7.37
C TRP A 168 16.38 3.15 6.98
N GLU A 169 17.25 2.83 7.94
CA GLU A 169 18.63 2.43 7.68
C GLU A 169 18.69 1.11 6.91
N GLU A 170 17.80 0.16 7.22
CA GLU A 170 17.69 -1.14 6.55
C GLU A 170 16.87 -1.12 5.26
N ARG A 171 16.24 0.00 4.88
CA ARG A 171 15.33 0.08 3.72
C ARG A 171 15.92 -0.44 2.41
N GLY A 172 17.24 -0.43 2.26
CA GLY A 172 17.94 -1.01 1.11
C GLY A 172 17.58 -2.48 0.90
N ARG A 173 17.47 -3.25 1.99
CA ARG A 173 17.01 -4.64 1.98
C ARG A 173 15.59 -4.77 1.42
N VAL A 174 14.67 -3.92 1.86
CA VAL A 174 13.27 -3.94 1.39
C VAL A 174 13.20 -3.56 -0.09
N ARG A 175 13.95 -2.53 -0.48
CA ARG A 175 14.04 -2.06 -1.86
C ARG A 175 14.56 -3.15 -2.80
N ASP A 176 15.65 -3.82 -2.41
CA ASP A 176 16.27 -4.87 -3.22
C ASP A 176 15.35 -6.09 -3.35
N TRP A 177 14.66 -6.45 -2.26
CA TRP A 177 13.60 -7.46 -2.29
C TRP A 177 12.47 -7.08 -3.26
N ALA A 178 11.92 -5.86 -3.17
CA ALA A 178 10.84 -5.42 -4.05
C ALA A 178 11.28 -5.38 -5.53
N ALA A 179 12.51 -4.97 -5.81
CA ALA A 179 13.07 -5.01 -7.16
C ALA A 179 13.24 -6.45 -7.69
N ALA A 180 13.60 -7.40 -6.82
CA ALA A 180 13.66 -8.81 -7.18
C ALA A 180 12.28 -9.40 -7.44
N LEU A 181 11.30 -9.03 -6.61
CA LEU A 181 9.90 -9.40 -6.78
C LEU A 181 9.35 -8.98 -8.14
N ASP A 182 9.55 -7.71 -8.51
CA ASP A 182 9.16 -7.19 -9.82
C ASP A 182 9.76 -8.02 -10.97
N ARG A 183 11.07 -8.29 -10.93
CA ARG A 183 11.74 -9.11 -11.96
C ARG A 183 11.16 -10.52 -12.06
N LYS A 184 10.82 -11.14 -10.93
CA LYS A 184 10.24 -12.49 -10.87
C LYS A 184 8.82 -12.51 -11.43
N TRP A 185 7.97 -11.61 -10.95
CA TRP A 185 6.53 -11.66 -11.20
C TRP A 185 6.09 -10.96 -12.49
N SER A 186 6.85 -9.99 -13.00
CA SER A 186 6.52 -9.32 -14.28
C SER A 186 6.47 -10.26 -15.48
N VAL A 187 7.17 -11.40 -15.42
CA VAL A 187 7.20 -12.42 -16.47
C VAL A 187 6.40 -13.68 -16.10
N SER A 188 5.65 -13.65 -14.99
CA SER A 188 4.84 -14.79 -14.58
C SER A 188 3.74 -15.11 -15.58
N TYR A 189 3.36 -16.39 -15.67
CA TYR A 189 2.17 -16.80 -16.42
C TYR A 189 0.88 -16.44 -15.69
N ARG A 190 0.92 -16.24 -14.37
CA ARG A 190 -0.25 -15.85 -13.57
C ARG A 190 -0.49 -14.34 -13.67
N GLU A 191 -1.74 -13.95 -13.88
CA GLU A 191 -2.11 -12.54 -14.09
C GLU A 191 -2.03 -11.71 -12.81
N ASP A 192 -2.42 -12.30 -11.68
CA ASP A 192 -2.33 -11.72 -10.34
C ASP A 192 -0.88 -11.40 -9.95
N GLU A 193 0.07 -12.27 -10.23
CA GLU A 193 1.50 -12.00 -10.01
C GLU A 193 1.99 -10.84 -10.88
N ARG A 194 1.62 -10.80 -12.17
CA ARG A 194 2.00 -9.69 -13.07
C ARG A 194 1.43 -8.35 -12.62
N GLU A 195 0.21 -8.33 -12.09
CA GLU A 195 -0.37 -7.13 -11.45
C GLU A 195 0.43 -6.75 -10.21
N ALA A 196 0.71 -7.71 -9.31
CA ALA A 196 1.44 -7.47 -8.07
C ALA A 196 2.87 -6.96 -8.31
N ALA A 197 3.51 -7.35 -9.43
CA ALA A 197 4.78 -6.77 -9.87
C ALA A 197 4.69 -5.24 -10.06
N GLY A 198 3.53 -4.72 -10.48
CA GLY A 198 3.25 -3.28 -10.51
C GLY A 198 3.38 -2.61 -9.16
N GLY A 199 2.82 -3.22 -8.11
CA GLY A 199 2.96 -2.76 -6.74
C GLY A 199 4.40 -2.79 -6.24
N ALA A 200 5.17 -3.82 -6.62
CA ALA A 200 6.59 -3.91 -6.29
C ALA A 200 7.39 -2.75 -6.91
N ARG A 201 7.11 -2.39 -8.18
CA ARG A 201 7.71 -1.20 -8.83
C ARG A 201 7.33 0.10 -8.15
N GLU A 202 6.07 0.24 -7.78
CA GLU A 202 5.60 1.41 -7.02
C GLU A 202 6.28 1.51 -5.66
N TYR A 203 6.53 0.37 -5.00
CA TYR A 203 7.18 0.37 -3.70
C TYR A 203 8.65 0.82 -3.80
N VAL A 204 9.39 0.33 -4.80
CA VAL A 204 10.74 0.82 -5.10
C VAL A 204 10.73 2.33 -5.36
N ALA A 205 9.83 2.81 -6.23
CA ALA A 205 9.72 4.24 -6.53
C ALA A 205 9.35 5.06 -5.29
N TYR A 206 8.54 4.50 -4.39
CA TYR A 206 8.17 5.16 -3.14
C TYR A 206 9.36 5.24 -2.18
N ILE A 207 10.12 4.16 -1.99
CA ILE A 207 11.33 4.15 -1.16
C ILE A 207 12.35 5.19 -1.66
N ASP A 208 12.53 5.27 -2.99
CA ASP A 208 13.53 6.13 -3.62
C ASP A 208 13.13 7.62 -3.67
N GLY A 209 11.83 7.94 -3.58
CA GLY A 209 11.33 9.30 -3.75
C GLY A 209 10.55 9.86 -2.57
N GLY A 210 9.42 9.22 -2.24
CA GLY A 210 8.41 9.81 -1.34
C GLY A 210 8.53 9.39 0.12
N LEU A 211 9.04 8.19 0.40
CA LEU A 211 8.95 7.58 1.72
C LEU A 211 9.74 8.34 2.77
N ALA A 212 10.88 8.92 2.40
CA ALA A 212 11.68 9.73 3.32
C ALA A 212 10.86 10.89 3.91
N GLN A 213 10.07 11.59 3.08
CA GLN A 213 9.29 12.73 3.55
C GLN A 213 8.15 12.28 4.48
N ASP A 214 7.45 11.21 4.12
CA ASP A 214 6.35 10.66 4.91
C ASP A 214 6.83 10.18 6.29
N LEU A 215 7.96 9.45 6.34
CA LEU A 215 8.51 9.00 7.62
C LEU A 215 8.97 10.16 8.50
N ARG A 216 9.42 11.28 7.93
CA ARG A 216 9.77 12.47 8.72
C ARG A 216 8.54 13.14 9.35
N HIS A 217 7.42 13.16 8.63
CA HIS A 217 6.15 13.60 9.20
C HIS A 217 5.64 12.61 10.26
N TYR A 218 5.83 11.31 10.05
CA TYR A 218 5.48 10.31 11.04
C TYR A 218 6.34 10.39 12.30
N LEU A 219 7.66 10.57 12.17
CA LEU A 219 8.56 10.83 13.30
C LEU A 219 8.14 12.06 14.11
N PHE A 220 7.69 13.12 13.44
CA PHE A 220 7.14 14.30 14.11
C PHE A 220 5.87 13.94 14.89
N TRP A 221 4.93 13.23 14.26
CA TRP A 221 3.71 12.75 14.91
C TRP A 221 4.00 11.93 16.17
N LEU A 222 4.91 10.94 16.08
CA LEU A 222 5.30 10.11 17.22
C LEU A 222 5.92 10.91 18.38
N SER A 223 6.55 12.04 18.09
CA SER A 223 7.23 12.87 19.10
C SER A 223 6.29 13.90 19.73
N GLU A 224 5.39 14.48 18.93
CA GLU A 224 4.59 15.66 19.29
C GLU A 224 3.10 15.34 19.49
N GLY A 225 2.63 14.15 19.10
CA GLY A 225 1.22 13.76 19.17
C GLY A 225 0.29 14.57 18.26
N ARG A 226 0.85 15.25 17.25
CA ARG A 226 0.10 16.09 16.29
C ARG A 226 0.81 16.16 14.93
N PRO A 227 0.12 16.51 13.84
CA PRO A 227 0.76 16.71 12.55
C PRO A 227 1.64 17.97 12.58
N ALA A 228 2.69 17.98 11.78
CA ALA A 228 3.53 19.16 11.60
C ALA A 228 2.76 20.25 10.83
N ASN A 229 2.92 21.50 11.24
CA ASN A 229 2.43 22.65 10.50
C ASN A 229 3.32 22.95 9.28
N PRO A 230 2.80 23.63 8.24
CA PRO A 230 3.63 24.12 7.13
C PRO A 230 4.85 24.91 7.62
N GLY A 231 6.04 24.47 7.22
CA GLY A 231 7.31 25.13 7.56
C GLY A 231 7.92 24.73 8.91
N GLU A 232 7.24 23.92 9.73
CA GLU A 232 7.87 23.36 10.93
C GLU A 232 9.02 22.42 10.56
N PRO A 233 10.15 22.47 11.30
CA PRO A 233 11.29 21.60 11.03
C PRO A 233 10.92 20.15 11.38
N LEU A 234 10.99 19.27 10.38
CA LEU A 234 10.76 17.85 10.59
C LEU A 234 12.03 17.15 11.07
N PRO A 235 11.92 16.14 11.98
CA PRO A 235 13.04 15.30 12.37
C PRO A 235 13.78 14.76 11.15
N LEU A 236 15.10 14.62 11.24
CA LEU A 236 15.87 13.90 10.22
C LEU A 236 15.53 12.41 10.31
N LEU A 237 15.93 11.58 9.33
CA LEU A 237 15.80 10.11 9.40
C LEU A 237 17.08 9.42 9.86
N SER A 238 18.24 10.07 9.68
CA SER A 238 19.50 9.62 10.27
C SER A 238 19.91 10.60 11.36
N PRO A 239 20.35 10.13 12.55
CA PRO A 239 20.96 11.00 13.55
C PRO A 239 22.14 11.77 12.94
N ARG A 240 22.30 13.05 13.29
CA ARG A 240 23.51 13.81 12.91
C ARG A 240 24.70 13.20 13.65
N GLY A 241 25.46 12.30 13.02
CA GLY A 241 26.72 11.83 13.63
C GLY A 241 27.32 10.48 13.24
N THR A 242 26.75 9.70 12.31
CA THR A 242 27.37 8.42 11.90
C THR A 242 27.77 8.41 10.43
N TRP A 243 28.66 9.32 10.06
CA TRP A 243 29.56 9.02 8.94
C TRP A 243 30.53 7.91 9.41
N ARG A 244 30.15 6.64 9.25
CA ARG A 244 31.15 5.56 9.20
C ARG A 244 31.56 5.40 7.75
N GLY A 245 32.59 6.17 7.38
CA GLY A 245 33.28 6.00 6.12
C GLY A 245 33.72 4.55 5.92
N ARG A 246 33.72 4.12 4.65
CA ARG A 246 34.40 2.91 4.18
C ARG A 246 35.79 2.81 4.81
N GLY A 247 36.01 1.77 5.59
CA GLY A 247 37.33 1.31 6.02
C GLY A 247 37.47 -0.16 5.65
N ARG A 248 38.28 -0.44 4.63
CA ARG A 248 38.78 -1.77 4.30
C ARG A 248 39.39 -2.40 5.55
N ASN A 249 39.11 -3.68 5.79
CA ASN A 249 40.15 -4.64 6.17
C ASN A 249 39.63 -6.04 5.88
N ALA A 250 40.14 -6.60 4.79
CA ALA A 250 40.23 -8.03 4.63
C ALA A 250 41.20 -8.56 5.70
N HIS A 251 40.76 -9.53 6.49
CA HIS A 251 41.68 -10.53 7.03
C HIS A 251 41.09 -11.93 6.87
N PRO A 252 41.92 -12.91 6.47
CA PRO A 252 41.47 -14.22 6.05
C PRO A 252 41.23 -15.13 7.26
N LEU A 253 40.24 -16.02 7.12
CA LEU A 253 39.96 -17.11 8.08
C LEU A 253 41.17 -18.06 8.19
N PRO A 254 41.54 -18.51 9.41
CA PRO A 254 42.52 -19.58 9.58
C PRO A 254 41.90 -20.94 9.20
N ARG A 255 42.67 -21.73 8.44
CA ARG A 255 42.34 -23.10 8.07
C ARG A 255 42.38 -24.00 9.30
N HIS A 256 41.26 -24.63 9.66
CA HIS A 256 41.28 -25.80 10.54
C HIS A 256 41.74 -27.04 9.77
N ARG A 257 42.83 -27.65 10.24
CA ARG A 257 43.18 -29.04 9.94
C ARG A 257 42.29 -29.95 10.79
N SER A 258 41.65 -30.92 10.17
CA SER A 258 41.11 -32.09 10.88
C SER A 258 42.24 -33.09 11.14
N PRO A 259 42.19 -33.85 12.25
CA PRO A 259 42.86 -35.15 12.31
C PRO A 259 42.15 -36.18 11.41
#